data_AF-A0A4P6FA25-F1
#
_entry.id   AF-A0A4P6FA25-F1
#
_cell.length_a   1.000
_cell.length_b   1.000
_cell.length_c   1.000
_cell.angle_alpha   90.00
_cell.angle_beta   90.00
_cell.angle_gamma   90.00
#
_symmetry.space_group_name_H-M   'P 1'
#
loop_
_entity.id
_entity.type
_entity.pdbx_description
1 polymer ?
#
loop_
_entity_poly.entity_id
_entity_poly.type
_entity_poly.pdbx_seq_one_letter_code
_entity_poly.pdbx_strand_id
1 'polypeptide(L)'
;MEAEFHTVPTGWLEKNGQAVSRTTYPELFAIYGTTYGAGDGSSTFNLPNAGGRSSVGLDTSQTEFNTVGKTGGAKTHTLNSTEIPGHTHAINHDHGAVTTSTEGSHQHGQVVVAGNPAVINTRWNYVGEGWGATYAQPGVLTDPAGSHSHTVDLPNFTGASGSTGGGAAHNNLPPYMVRRLCVRALPLLP
;
A
#
# COMPACT_ATOMS: atom_id res chain seq x y z
N MET A 1 17.33 -42.70 -14.35
CA MET A 1 18.46 -41.74 -14.37
C MET A 1 17.95 -40.55 -15.14
N GLU A 2 17.61 -39.46 -14.47
CA GLU A 2 17.25 -38.22 -15.16
C GLU A 2 18.57 -37.61 -15.66
N ALA A 3 18.75 -37.57 -16.98
CA ALA A 3 19.91 -36.93 -17.57
C ALA A 3 19.69 -35.42 -17.52
N GLU A 4 20.26 -34.78 -16.51
CA GLU A 4 20.38 -33.32 -16.46
C GLU A 4 21.55 -32.90 -17.35
N PHE A 5 21.24 -32.42 -18.56
CA PHE A 5 22.23 -31.94 -19.51
C PHE A 5 22.74 -30.56 -19.07
N HIS A 6 23.84 -30.55 -18.31
CA HIS A 6 24.54 -29.32 -17.90
C HIS A 6 25.28 -28.62 -19.06
N THR A 7 25.41 -29.31 -20.19
CA THR A 7 26.01 -28.81 -21.44
C THR A 7 25.23 -29.33 -22.63
N VAL A 8 25.21 -28.58 -23.71
CA VAL A 8 24.58 -29.01 -24.97
C VAL A 8 25.27 -30.29 -25.46
N PRO A 9 24.54 -31.43 -25.60
CA PRO A 9 25.16 -32.67 -26.05
C PRO A 9 25.67 -32.58 -27.47
N THR A 10 26.69 -33.37 -27.81
CA THR A 10 27.20 -33.49 -29.18
C THR A 10 26.06 -33.82 -30.16
N GLY A 11 26.01 -33.11 -31.29
CA GLY A 11 24.95 -33.25 -32.29
C GLY A 11 23.69 -32.42 -32.02
N TRP A 12 23.62 -31.70 -30.89
CA TRP A 12 22.53 -30.77 -30.59
C TRP A 12 22.99 -29.33 -30.64
N LEU A 13 22.05 -28.43 -30.97
CA LEU A 13 22.26 -26.99 -30.93
C LEU A 13 21.31 -26.37 -29.91
N GLU A 14 21.83 -25.44 -29.13
CA GLU A 14 21.01 -24.69 -28.18
C GLU A 14 20.04 -23.76 -28.91
N LYS A 15 18.82 -23.64 -28.38
CA LYS A 15 17.83 -22.67 -28.86
C LYS A 15 18.05 -21.31 -28.19
N ASN A 16 19.20 -20.70 -28.42
CA ASN A 16 19.61 -19.42 -27.83
C ASN A 16 19.53 -18.23 -28.80
N GLY A 17 19.04 -18.43 -30.03
CA GLY A 17 18.95 -17.38 -31.05
C GLY A 17 20.18 -17.19 -31.95
N GLN A 18 21.21 -18.02 -31.79
CA GLN A 18 22.42 -17.97 -32.61
C GLN A 18 22.15 -18.16 -34.11
N ALA A 19 22.98 -17.53 -34.94
CA ALA A 19 23.03 -17.76 -36.38
C ALA A 19 23.88 -19.00 -36.69
N VAL A 20 23.39 -19.90 -37.55
CA VAL A 20 24.08 -21.13 -37.94
C VAL A 20 24.09 -21.30 -39.46
N SER A 21 25.08 -22.04 -39.98
CA SER A 21 25.29 -22.21 -41.43
C SER A 21 24.19 -23.04 -42.08
N ARG A 22 23.65 -22.54 -43.21
CA ARG A 22 22.69 -23.26 -44.08
C ARG A 22 23.33 -24.49 -44.73
N THR A 23 24.63 -24.42 -45.02
CA THR A 23 25.39 -25.53 -45.63
C THR A 23 25.73 -26.62 -44.62
N THR A 24 26.06 -26.24 -43.39
CA THR A 24 26.37 -27.21 -42.33
C THR A 24 25.11 -27.89 -41.79
N TYR A 25 24.00 -27.16 -41.72
CA TYR A 25 22.72 -27.66 -41.17
C TYR A 25 21.56 -27.51 -42.16
N PRO A 26 21.62 -28.17 -43.34
CA PRO A 26 20.63 -27.98 -44.40
C PRO A 26 19.24 -28.48 -44.01
N GLU A 27 19.15 -29.57 -43.26
CA GLU A 27 17.87 -30.11 -42.78
C GLU A 27 17.18 -29.18 -41.77
N LEU A 28 17.95 -28.57 -40.86
CA LEU A 28 17.41 -27.58 -39.92
C LEU A 28 16.94 -26.32 -40.65
N PHE A 29 17.67 -25.89 -41.69
CA PHE A 29 17.23 -24.79 -42.54
C PHE A 29 15.96 -25.13 -43.32
N ALA A 30 15.79 -26.36 -43.80
CA ALA A 30 14.55 -26.79 -44.46
C ALA A 30 13.33 -26.72 -43.54
N ILE A 31 13.52 -26.91 -42.23
CA ILE A 31 12.44 -26.85 -41.23
C ILE A 31 12.17 -25.41 -40.76
N TYR A 32 13.21 -24.67 -40.39
CA TYR A 32 13.06 -23.34 -39.78
C TYR A 32 13.08 -22.19 -40.78
N GLY A 33 13.70 -22.39 -41.95
CA GLY A 33 13.96 -21.33 -42.93
C GLY A 33 14.54 -20.10 -42.25
N THR A 34 13.88 -18.97 -42.46
CA THR A 34 14.23 -17.67 -41.86
C THR A 34 13.24 -17.21 -40.80
N THR A 35 12.38 -18.10 -40.28
CA THR A 35 11.31 -17.75 -39.31
C THR A 35 11.84 -17.03 -38.07
N TYR A 36 13.05 -17.36 -37.61
CA TYR A 36 13.67 -16.75 -36.42
C TYR A 36 14.73 -15.69 -36.77
N GLY A 37 14.80 -15.30 -38.05
CA GLY A 37 15.76 -14.34 -38.59
C GLY A 37 16.58 -14.94 -39.73
N ALA A 38 16.90 -14.09 -40.70
CA ALA A 38 17.62 -14.49 -41.92
C ALA A 38 19.14 -14.70 -41.72
N GLY A 39 19.65 -14.52 -40.50
CA GLY A 39 21.09 -14.49 -40.24
C GLY A 39 21.76 -13.33 -40.98
N ASP A 40 22.84 -13.64 -41.69
CA ASP A 40 23.55 -12.76 -42.64
C ASP A 40 22.80 -12.51 -43.96
N GLY A 41 21.62 -13.10 -44.15
CA GLY A 41 20.82 -12.99 -45.37
C GLY A 41 21.24 -13.92 -46.50
N SER A 42 22.36 -14.64 -46.37
CA SER A 42 22.92 -15.46 -47.46
C SER A 42 23.32 -16.87 -46.99
N SER A 43 24.32 -17.00 -46.13
CA SER A 43 24.94 -18.27 -45.77
C SER A 43 24.45 -18.85 -44.44
N THR A 44 23.72 -18.06 -43.64
CA THR A 44 23.28 -18.44 -42.30
C THR A 44 21.78 -18.23 -42.10
N PHE A 45 21.25 -18.78 -41.00
CA PHE A 45 19.89 -18.55 -40.51
C PHE A 45 19.88 -18.60 -38.98
N ASN A 46 18.93 -17.92 -38.34
CA ASN A 46 18.85 -17.90 -36.88
C ASN A 46 18.03 -19.07 -36.34
N LEU A 47 18.47 -19.62 -35.20
CA LEU A 47 17.71 -20.57 -34.41
C LEU A 47 16.65 -19.87 -33.54
N PRO A 48 15.63 -20.61 -33.03
CA PRO A 48 14.74 -20.06 -32.02
C PRO A 48 15.50 -19.61 -30.78
N ASN A 49 15.06 -18.51 -30.13
CA ASN A 49 15.54 -18.10 -28.81
C ASN A 49 14.52 -18.46 -27.71
N ALA A 50 14.74 -19.57 -27.02
CA ALA A 50 13.90 -20.08 -25.94
C ALA A 50 14.31 -19.59 -24.54
N GLY A 51 15.40 -18.82 -24.41
CA GLY A 51 15.92 -18.39 -23.12
C GLY A 51 14.88 -17.61 -22.32
N GLY A 52 14.50 -18.14 -21.16
CA GLY A 52 13.52 -17.53 -20.24
C GLY A 52 12.10 -17.39 -20.80
N ARG A 53 11.75 -18.11 -21.89
CA ARG A 53 10.45 -18.01 -22.55
C ARG A 53 9.69 -19.33 -22.51
N SER A 54 8.41 -19.25 -22.14
CA SER A 54 7.47 -20.37 -22.24
C SER A 54 7.09 -20.63 -23.70
N SER A 55 6.83 -21.89 -24.04
CA SER A 55 6.30 -22.22 -25.37
C SER A 55 4.79 -22.13 -25.34
N VAL A 56 4.21 -21.44 -26.32
CA VAL A 56 2.75 -21.38 -26.52
C VAL A 56 2.40 -21.91 -27.91
N GLY A 57 1.24 -22.56 -28.01
CA GLY A 57 0.75 -23.09 -29.29
C GLY A 57 0.35 -21.95 -30.23
N LEU A 58 0.57 -22.15 -31.53
CA LEU A 58 0.01 -21.30 -32.58
C LEU A 58 -1.53 -21.34 -32.50
N ASP A 59 -2.14 -20.18 -32.32
CA ASP A 59 -3.59 -19.99 -32.43
C ASP A 59 -3.84 -18.80 -33.36
N THR A 60 -4.31 -19.10 -34.57
CA THR A 60 -4.54 -18.08 -35.61
C THR A 60 -5.69 -17.14 -35.29
N SER A 61 -6.55 -17.47 -34.32
CA SER A 61 -7.65 -16.62 -33.87
C SER A 61 -7.23 -15.57 -32.83
N GLN A 62 -6.11 -15.80 -32.14
CA GLN A 62 -5.60 -14.91 -31.09
C GLN A 62 -4.40 -14.13 -31.60
N THR A 63 -4.50 -12.80 -31.58
CA THR A 63 -3.51 -11.92 -32.22
C THR A 63 -2.13 -12.10 -31.61
N GLU A 64 -2.05 -12.28 -30.30
CA GLU A 64 -0.85 -12.53 -29.52
C GLU A 64 -0.12 -13.85 -29.88
N PHE A 65 -0.86 -14.82 -30.46
CA PHE A 65 -0.39 -16.18 -30.74
C PHE A 65 -0.50 -16.60 -32.22
N ASN A 66 -0.86 -15.69 -33.12
CA ASN A 66 -1.24 -16.02 -34.50
C ASN A 66 -0.10 -16.31 -35.48
N THR A 67 1.16 -16.18 -35.07
CA THR A 67 2.32 -16.32 -35.97
C THR A 67 3.43 -17.11 -35.28
N VAL A 68 3.99 -18.12 -35.95
CA VAL A 68 5.12 -18.90 -35.42
C VAL A 68 6.33 -18.01 -35.21
N GLY A 69 7.01 -18.16 -34.07
CA GLY A 69 8.16 -17.35 -33.69
C GLY A 69 7.81 -16.00 -33.08
N LYS A 70 6.53 -15.59 -33.11
CA LYS A 70 6.07 -14.40 -32.39
C LYS A 70 6.36 -14.55 -30.90
N THR A 71 6.89 -13.49 -30.30
CA THR A 71 7.16 -13.42 -28.87
C THR A 71 6.34 -12.33 -28.22
N GLY A 72 6.03 -12.49 -26.94
CA GLY A 72 5.32 -11.49 -26.15
C GLY A 72 5.43 -11.79 -24.66
N GLY A 73 4.49 -11.22 -23.90
CA GLY A 73 4.49 -11.30 -22.44
C GLY A 73 5.53 -10.37 -21.82
N ALA A 74 5.56 -10.33 -20.49
CA ALA A 74 6.44 -9.43 -19.75
C ALA A 74 7.21 -10.20 -18.68
N LYS A 75 8.52 -9.98 -18.58
CA LYS A 75 9.34 -10.54 -17.48
C LYS A 75 9.02 -9.86 -16.15
N THR A 76 8.63 -8.59 -16.22
CA THR A 76 8.22 -7.77 -15.08
C THR A 76 7.00 -6.95 -15.52
N HIS A 77 5.94 -6.95 -14.72
CA HIS A 77 4.74 -6.13 -14.92
C HIS A 77 4.51 -5.27 -13.66
N THR A 78 4.65 -3.95 -13.80
CA THR A 78 4.37 -3.02 -12.69
C THR A 78 2.90 -2.65 -12.73
N LEU A 79 2.18 -2.97 -11.65
CA LEU A 79 0.76 -2.62 -11.53
C LEU A 79 0.57 -1.12 -11.34
N ASN A 80 -0.41 -0.55 -12.05
CA ASN A 80 -0.89 0.80 -11.79
C ASN A 80 -2.18 0.79 -10.94
N SER A 81 -2.61 1.97 -10.46
CA SER A 81 -3.81 2.06 -9.62
C SER A 81 -5.08 1.55 -10.31
N THR A 82 -5.19 1.58 -11.63
CA THR A 82 -6.33 1.00 -12.35
C THR A 82 -6.33 -0.53 -12.35
N GLU A 83 -5.16 -1.18 -12.26
CA GLU A 83 -4.99 -2.64 -12.30
C GLU A 83 -5.10 -3.31 -10.92
N ILE A 84 -5.03 -2.54 -9.82
CA ILE A 84 -5.29 -3.06 -8.47
C ILE A 84 -6.79 -2.99 -8.13
N PRO A 85 -7.32 -3.94 -7.34
CA PRO A 85 -8.69 -3.88 -6.85
C PRO A 85 -9.00 -2.60 -6.07
N GLY A 86 -10.22 -2.09 -6.24
CA GLY A 86 -10.77 -1.01 -5.43
C GLY A 86 -10.77 -1.38 -3.95
N HIS A 87 -10.15 -0.57 -3.10
CA HIS A 87 -10.09 -0.78 -1.67
C HIS A 87 -10.22 0.53 -0.88
N THR A 88 -10.72 0.42 0.34
CA THR A 88 -10.88 1.50 1.32
C THR A 88 -10.34 1.05 2.68
N HIS A 89 -9.94 2.00 3.52
CA HIS A 89 -9.60 1.75 4.91
C HIS A 89 -10.57 2.48 5.82
N ALA A 90 -11.03 1.81 6.88
CA ALA A 90 -11.80 2.45 7.93
C ALA A 90 -10.88 3.37 8.74
N ILE A 91 -11.32 4.61 8.95
CA ILE A 91 -10.64 5.59 9.78
C ILE A 91 -11.43 5.72 11.08
N ASN A 92 -10.73 5.49 12.19
CA ASN A 92 -11.20 5.75 13.54
C ASN A 92 -10.16 6.65 14.21
N HIS A 93 -10.48 7.92 14.40
CA HIS A 93 -9.55 8.91 14.93
C HIS A 93 -10.20 9.71 16.05
N ASP A 94 -9.86 9.30 17.28
CA ASP A 94 -10.34 9.90 18.51
C ASP A 94 -9.19 10.66 19.20
N HIS A 95 -9.45 11.90 19.60
CA HIS A 95 -8.49 12.70 20.37
C HIS A 95 -8.63 12.45 21.88
N GLY A 96 -9.70 11.78 22.29
CA GLY A 96 -10.12 11.67 23.67
C GLY A 96 -10.58 13.03 24.24
N ALA A 97 -11.27 12.97 25.37
CA ALA A 97 -11.64 14.18 26.10
C ALA A 97 -10.40 14.83 26.72
N VAL A 98 -10.26 16.15 26.56
CA VAL A 98 -9.23 16.94 27.24
C VAL A 98 -9.89 17.78 28.35
N THR A 99 -9.33 17.70 29.55
CA THR A 99 -9.77 18.50 30.70
C THR A 99 -8.93 19.76 30.83
N THR A 100 -9.57 20.91 30.98
CA THR A 100 -8.85 22.15 31.33
C THR A 100 -8.19 22.01 32.71
N SER A 101 -7.08 22.71 32.93
CA SER A 101 -6.49 22.81 34.26
C SER A 101 -7.49 23.38 35.26
N THR A 102 -7.42 22.89 36.49
CA THR A 102 -8.28 23.30 37.60
C THR A 102 -7.69 24.55 38.26
N GLU A 103 -8.11 25.72 37.82
CA GLU A 103 -7.81 27.00 38.49
C GLU A 103 -9.10 27.79 38.68
N GLY A 104 -9.31 28.34 39.88
CA GLY A 104 -10.55 29.07 40.19
C GLY A 104 -10.96 29.02 41.65
N SER A 105 -10.36 28.16 42.49
CA SER A 105 -10.56 28.26 43.93
C SER A 105 -9.90 29.53 44.45
N HIS A 106 -10.73 30.55 44.62
CA HIS A 106 -10.35 31.79 45.28
C HIS A 106 -11.45 32.21 46.25
N GLN A 107 -11.07 32.99 47.24
CA GLN A 107 -11.96 33.58 48.23
C GLN A 107 -11.76 35.10 48.21
N HIS A 108 -12.84 35.85 48.44
CA HIS A 108 -12.76 37.29 48.65
C HIS A 108 -12.83 37.59 50.14
N GLY A 109 -11.93 38.44 50.65
CA GLY A 109 -11.99 38.95 52.00
C GLY A 109 -12.88 40.18 52.09
N GLN A 110 -13.91 40.15 52.94
CA GLN A 110 -14.72 41.33 53.22
C GLN A 110 -14.10 42.12 54.39
N VAL A 111 -13.75 43.37 54.14
CA VAL A 111 -13.40 44.32 55.21
C VAL A 111 -14.68 44.98 55.69
N VAL A 112 -15.17 44.61 56.87
CA VAL A 112 -16.33 45.26 57.49
C VAL A 112 -15.85 46.55 58.16
N VAL A 113 -16.14 47.70 57.56
CA VAL A 113 -15.96 49.01 58.21
C VAL A 113 -17.24 49.29 59.02
N ALA A 114 -17.11 49.28 60.34
CA ALA A 114 -18.24 49.51 61.25
C ALA A 114 -18.76 50.96 61.13
N GLY A 115 -19.77 51.15 60.29
CA GLY A 115 -20.60 52.36 60.25
C GLY A 115 -22.02 51.97 60.64
N ASN A 116 -22.33 52.06 61.95
CA ASN A 116 -23.61 51.79 62.63
C ASN A 116 -23.68 50.41 63.36
N PRO A 117 -23.80 50.35 64.70
CA PRO A 117 -23.69 49.11 65.49
C PRO A 117 -24.93 48.20 65.50
N ALA A 118 -25.94 48.47 64.66
CA ALA A 118 -27.29 47.97 64.94
C ALA A 118 -27.63 46.55 64.42
N VAL A 119 -26.75 45.87 63.67
CA VAL A 119 -27.11 44.53 63.15
C VAL A 119 -25.91 43.60 63.07
N ILE A 120 -25.53 43.00 64.20
CA ILE A 120 -24.70 41.79 64.18
C ILE A 120 -25.29 40.77 65.17
N ASN A 121 -26.12 39.87 64.66
CA ASN A 121 -26.55 38.67 65.39
C ASN A 121 -25.47 37.60 65.20
N THR A 122 -24.37 37.72 65.93
CA THR A 122 -23.39 36.65 66.08
C THR A 122 -23.10 36.48 67.57
N ARG A 123 -23.24 35.25 68.05
CA ARG A 123 -22.94 34.88 69.45
C ARG A 123 -21.43 35.01 69.71
N TRP A 124 -20.90 36.21 69.98
CA TRP A 124 -19.56 36.34 70.56
C TRP A 124 -19.43 37.50 71.56
N ASN A 125 -18.62 37.17 72.56
CA ASN A 125 -18.20 37.84 73.78
C ASN A 125 -17.88 39.34 73.60
N TYR A 126 -18.56 40.19 74.38
CA TYR A 126 -18.25 41.61 74.50
C TYR A 126 -16.88 41.76 75.18
N VAL A 127 -15.89 42.32 74.50
CA VAL A 127 -14.66 42.82 75.11
C VAL A 127 -14.51 44.30 74.79
N GLY A 128 -15.06 45.13 75.69
CA GLY A 128 -14.71 46.55 75.83
C GLY A 128 -15.54 47.53 75.00
N GLU A 129 -16.26 48.40 75.69
CA GLU A 129 -16.85 49.62 75.13
C GLU A 129 -15.78 50.72 75.04
N GLY A 130 -15.44 51.13 73.82
CA GLY A 130 -14.52 52.23 73.57
C GLY A 130 -14.72 52.80 72.17
N TRP A 131 -15.09 54.07 72.07
CA TRP A 131 -15.24 54.79 70.81
C TRP A 131 -13.90 54.81 70.06
N GLY A 132 -13.85 54.12 68.92
CA GLY A 132 -12.65 54.01 68.08
C GLY A 132 -11.99 52.64 68.03
N ALA A 133 -12.63 51.57 68.52
CA ALA A 133 -12.15 50.22 68.30
C ALA A 133 -12.30 49.81 66.82
N THR A 134 -11.21 49.87 66.05
CA THR A 134 -11.12 49.21 64.75
C THR A 134 -11.07 47.70 65.01
N TYR A 135 -12.23 47.05 64.99
CA TYR A 135 -12.30 45.59 65.04
C TYR A 135 -11.71 45.03 63.75
N ALA A 136 -10.44 44.63 63.78
CA ALA A 136 -9.89 43.76 62.76
C ALA A 136 -10.56 42.39 62.91
N GLN A 137 -11.73 42.22 62.28
CA GLN A 137 -12.39 40.92 62.17
C GLN A 137 -11.40 39.95 61.50
N PRO A 138 -11.08 38.80 62.11
CA PRO A 138 -10.30 37.78 61.42
C PRO A 138 -11.08 37.32 60.18
N GLY A 139 -10.56 37.68 59.01
CA GLY A 139 -10.82 37.05 57.70
C GLY A 139 -12.20 36.43 57.51
N VAL A 140 -13.26 37.26 57.43
CA VAL A 140 -14.53 36.80 56.85
C VAL A 140 -14.30 36.65 55.35
N LEU A 141 -13.93 35.44 54.95
CA LEU A 141 -13.81 35.03 53.56
C LEU A 141 -15.19 34.60 53.07
N THR A 142 -15.51 34.90 51.81
CA THR A 142 -16.62 34.21 51.14
C THR A 142 -16.33 32.72 51.10
N ASP A 143 -17.37 31.89 51.02
CA ASP A 143 -17.19 30.48 50.71
C ASP A 143 -16.40 30.35 49.39
N PRO A 144 -15.43 29.41 49.29
CA PRO A 144 -14.67 29.24 48.06
C PRO A 144 -15.64 28.98 46.89
N ALA A 145 -15.46 29.69 45.78
CA ALA A 145 -15.97 29.19 44.52
C ALA A 145 -15.18 27.91 44.24
N GLY A 146 -15.82 26.75 44.45
CA GLY A 146 -15.17 25.46 44.38
C GLY A 146 -14.37 25.31 43.08
N SER A 147 -13.22 24.64 43.17
CA SER A 147 -12.41 24.38 41.99
C SER A 147 -13.20 23.54 40.99
N HIS A 148 -13.23 23.95 39.73
CA HIS A 148 -13.89 23.19 38.68
C HIS A 148 -13.04 23.16 37.42
N SER A 149 -13.37 22.22 36.54
CA SER A 149 -12.73 22.04 35.24
C SER A 149 -13.81 21.84 34.19
N HIS A 150 -13.48 22.17 32.94
CA HIS A 150 -14.30 21.82 31.80
C HIS A 150 -13.68 20.65 31.04
N THR A 151 -14.54 19.79 30.51
CA THR A 151 -14.16 18.80 29.50
C THR A 151 -14.49 19.36 28.12
N VAL A 152 -13.51 19.43 27.25
CA VAL A 152 -13.73 19.66 25.81
C VAL A 152 -13.53 18.32 25.13
N ASP A 153 -14.59 17.81 24.51
CA ASP A 153 -14.58 16.59 23.73
C ASP A 153 -14.76 16.91 22.25
N LEU A 154 -13.82 16.45 21.42
CA LEU A 154 -13.97 16.52 19.97
C LEU A 154 -14.53 15.17 19.49
N PRO A 155 -15.74 15.14 18.89
CA PRO A 155 -16.38 13.88 18.55
C PRO A 155 -15.49 13.04 17.63
N ASN A 156 -15.46 11.73 17.89
CA ASN A 156 -14.69 10.77 17.12
C ASN A 156 -14.99 10.89 15.62
N PHE A 157 -13.96 11.01 14.81
CA PHE A 157 -14.12 10.91 13.36
C PHE A 157 -14.19 9.43 12.96
N THR A 158 -15.38 8.99 12.54
CA THR A 158 -15.61 7.68 11.93
C THR A 158 -15.88 7.84 10.43
N GLY A 159 -14.95 7.40 9.59
CA GLY A 159 -15.05 7.54 8.14
C GLY A 159 -14.24 6.50 7.38
N ALA A 160 -14.03 6.74 6.09
CA ALA A 160 -13.16 5.90 5.25
C ALA A 160 -12.16 6.77 4.49
N SER A 161 -11.02 6.18 4.12
CA SER A 161 -9.96 6.83 3.31
C SER A 161 -10.41 7.24 1.89
N GLY A 162 -11.63 6.88 1.48
CA GLY A 162 -12.04 6.85 0.08
C GLY A 162 -11.54 5.58 -0.63
N SER A 163 -12.18 5.24 -1.75
CA SER A 163 -11.85 4.03 -2.53
C SER A 163 -10.82 4.37 -3.60
N THR A 164 -9.74 3.60 -3.66
CA THR A 164 -8.74 3.66 -4.73
C THR A 164 -8.54 2.27 -5.33
N GLY A 165 -8.32 2.20 -6.63
CA GLY A 165 -8.24 0.94 -7.36
C GLY A 165 -9.33 0.83 -8.42
N GLY A 166 -8.99 0.33 -9.60
CA GLY A 166 -9.95 0.14 -10.70
C GLY A 166 -10.37 -1.32 -10.91
N GLY A 167 -9.52 -2.28 -10.55
CA GLY A 167 -9.72 -3.71 -10.80
C GLY A 167 -9.71 -4.09 -12.29
N ALA A 168 -9.10 -3.28 -13.15
CA ALA A 168 -9.00 -3.56 -14.58
C ALA A 168 -8.10 -4.78 -14.85
N ALA A 169 -8.35 -5.45 -15.98
CA ALA A 169 -7.50 -6.54 -16.43
C ALA A 169 -6.07 -6.03 -16.71
N HIS A 170 -5.08 -6.87 -16.43
CA HIS A 170 -3.67 -6.61 -16.71
C HIS A 170 -3.04 -7.81 -17.41
N ASN A 171 -1.89 -7.59 -18.05
CA ASN A 171 -1.15 -8.68 -18.68
C ASN A 171 -0.64 -9.67 -17.62
N ASN A 172 -1.07 -10.93 -17.73
CA ASN A 172 -0.59 -12.02 -16.90
C ASN A 172 0.23 -13.06 -17.69
N LEU A 173 0.60 -12.76 -18.94
CA LEU A 173 1.42 -13.66 -19.74
C LEU A 173 2.91 -13.50 -19.38
N PRO A 174 3.58 -14.56 -18.92
CA PRO A 174 5.04 -14.56 -18.80
C PRO A 174 5.67 -14.46 -20.20
N PRO A 175 6.98 -14.18 -20.32
CA PRO A 175 7.64 -14.15 -21.62
C PRO A 175 7.38 -15.45 -22.37
N TYR A 176 6.93 -15.36 -23.61
CA TYR A 176 6.55 -16.52 -24.41
C TYR A 176 7.09 -16.45 -25.84
N MET A 177 7.09 -17.61 -26.51
CA MET A 177 7.33 -17.76 -27.93
C MET A 177 6.32 -18.73 -28.53
N VAL A 178 5.70 -18.34 -29.65
CA VAL A 178 4.73 -19.14 -30.38
C VAL A 178 5.42 -20.25 -31.18
N ARG A 179 4.93 -21.48 -31.06
CA ARG A 179 5.41 -22.67 -31.76
C ARG A 179 4.25 -23.49 -32.29
N ARG A 180 4.46 -24.23 -33.39
CA ARG A 180 3.56 -25.32 -33.77
C ARG A 180 3.82 -26.52 -32.87
N LEU A 181 2.80 -26.95 -32.16
CA LEU A 181 2.83 -28.14 -31.31
C LEU A 181 2.14 -29.26 -32.08
N CYS A 182 2.92 -30.22 -32.55
CA CYS A 182 2.43 -31.33 -33.36
C CYS A 182 2.73 -32.65 -32.65
N VAL A 183 1.80 -33.61 -32.74
CA VAL A 183 2.02 -34.99 -32.32
C VAL A 183 2.30 -35.85 -33.55
N ARG A 184 3.17 -36.86 -33.40
CA ARG A 184 3.51 -37.77 -34.50
C ARG A 184 2.28 -38.62 -34.85
N ALA A 185 1.84 -38.56 -36.10
CA ALA A 185 0.66 -39.29 -36.57
C ALA A 185 0.97 -40.67 -37.20
N LEU A 186 2.23 -40.91 -37.61
CA LEU A 186 2.62 -42.12 -38.33
C LEU A 186 3.77 -42.86 -37.59
N PRO A 187 3.86 -44.20 -37.70
CA PRO A 187 4.96 -44.97 -37.13
C PRO A 187 6.29 -44.65 -37.81
N LEU A 188 7.41 -44.89 -37.11
CA LEU A 188 8.75 -44.79 -37.70
C LEU A 188 8.85 -45.85 -38.80
N LEU A 189 9.37 -45.47 -39.98
CA LEU A 189 9.78 -46.46 -40.97
C LEU A 189 10.81 -47.41 -40.30
N PRO A 190 10.72 -48.72 -40.56
CA PRO A 190 11.59 -49.72 -39.94
C PRO A 190 13.06 -49.49 -40.26
#